data_AF-A0A535H319-F1
#
_entry.id   AF-A0A535H319-F1
#
_cell.length_a   1.000
_cell.length_b   1.000
_cell.length_c   1.000
_cell.angle_alpha   90.00
_cell.angle_beta   90.00
_cell.angle_gamma   90.00
#
_symmetry.space_group_name_H-M   'P 1'
#
loop_
_entity.id
_entity.type
_entity.pdbx_description
1 polymer ?
#
loop_
_entity_poly.entity_id
_entity_poly.type
_entity_poly.pdbx_seq_one_letter_code
_entity_poly.pdbx_strand_id
1 'polypeptide(L)'
;MRLRPQGKQELALTIGPAVRDALASGGSVVALESAVITHGLPRPAALEAVRRQWEACEKASTTPAVVAVFDGQLRVGLRLDECAVLAGRADAVKVSPWNLAAAMVRPGFGGTTVAATIIAASKAGIRVISTGGIGGVHPGDGQDVSADLTELSRRPVAVVCAGPKSTLNAVATLERLETLGVPVIGWRSGLLAGFLATSAGLRLPMRADSVEELAGLLRRHWDLGGAGVVVSQSLPGDLALPLS
;
A
#
# COMPACT_ATOMS: atom_id res chain seq x y z
N MET A 1 -7.92 -32.03 -16.91
CA MET A 1 -7.54 -30.68 -17.41
C MET A 1 -6.02 -30.54 -17.26
N ARG A 2 -5.22 -30.73 -18.33
CA ARG A 2 -3.78 -30.50 -18.28
C ARG A 2 -3.53 -29.01 -18.55
N LEU A 3 -3.04 -28.27 -17.56
CA LEU A 3 -2.55 -26.91 -17.76
C LEU A 3 -1.38 -27.01 -18.76
N ARG A 4 -1.58 -26.55 -20.00
CA ARG A 4 -0.49 -26.50 -20.99
C ARG A 4 0.57 -25.51 -20.48
N PRO A 5 1.86 -25.80 -20.62
CA PRO A 5 2.89 -24.78 -20.42
C PRO A 5 2.69 -23.76 -21.55
N GLN A 6 2.19 -22.56 -21.21
CA GLN A 6 2.11 -21.48 -22.18
C GLN A 6 3.54 -21.07 -22.56
N GLY A 7 3.84 -21.09 -23.86
CA GLY A 7 5.11 -20.58 -24.40
C GLY A 7 5.30 -19.11 -24.08
N LYS A 8 6.55 -18.67 -23.87
CA LYS A 8 6.97 -17.36 -23.32
C LYS A 8 5.99 -16.88 -22.24
N GLN A 9 6.21 -17.27 -20.98
CA GLN A 9 5.51 -16.75 -19.81
C GLN A 9 5.24 -15.25 -19.97
N GLU A 10 4.03 -14.88 -20.39
CA GLU A 10 3.55 -13.52 -20.26
C GLU A 10 3.43 -13.34 -18.75
N LEU A 11 4.42 -12.66 -18.18
CA LEU A 11 4.56 -12.57 -16.74
C LEU A 11 3.25 -12.04 -16.18
N ALA A 12 2.69 -12.75 -15.20
CA ALA A 12 1.52 -12.30 -14.45
C ALA A 12 1.73 -10.90 -13.83
N LEU A 13 2.97 -10.43 -13.76
CA LEU A 13 3.41 -9.12 -13.28
C LEU A 13 4.21 -8.39 -14.38
N THR A 14 3.80 -7.19 -14.74
CA THR A 14 4.51 -6.33 -15.69
C THR A 14 5.06 -5.10 -14.99
N ILE A 15 6.38 -4.93 -15.01
CA ILE A 15 7.07 -3.77 -14.44
C ILE A 15 7.24 -2.71 -15.53
N GLY A 16 6.73 -1.50 -15.27
CA GLY A 16 6.87 -0.36 -16.18
C GLY A 16 8.33 0.04 -16.39
N PRO A 17 8.68 0.65 -17.54
CA PRO A 17 10.07 0.97 -17.89
C PRO A 17 10.80 1.81 -16.83
N ALA A 18 10.21 2.92 -16.38
CA ALA A 18 10.82 3.80 -15.38
C ALA A 18 11.12 3.07 -14.05
N VAL A 19 10.21 2.20 -13.61
CA VAL A 19 10.39 1.39 -12.39
C VAL A 19 11.50 0.37 -12.60
N ARG A 20 11.52 -0.29 -13.75
CA ARG A 20 12.56 -1.28 -14.09
C ARG A 20 13.94 -0.64 -14.12
N ASP A 21 14.06 0.51 -14.74
CA ASP A 21 15.34 1.23 -14.87
C ASP A 21 15.83 1.70 -13.50
N ALA A 22 14.94 2.28 -12.68
CA ALA A 22 15.26 2.68 -11.31
C ALA A 22 15.73 1.49 -10.46
N LEU A 23 15.05 0.33 -10.53
CA LEU A 23 15.48 -0.86 -9.81
C LEU A 23 16.84 -1.38 -10.31
N ALA A 24 17.05 -1.41 -11.63
CA ALA A 24 18.30 -1.88 -12.24
C ALA A 24 19.50 -0.99 -11.88
N SER A 25 19.28 0.32 -11.69
CA SER A 25 20.31 1.28 -11.30
C SER A 25 20.50 1.41 -9.78
N GLY A 26 19.78 0.63 -8.96
CA GLY A 26 19.78 0.78 -7.50
C GLY A 26 19.11 2.07 -6.99
N GLY A 27 18.29 2.71 -7.83
CA GLY A 27 17.48 3.88 -7.50
C GLY A 27 16.31 3.57 -6.57
N SER A 28 15.72 4.64 -6.02
CA SER A 28 14.60 4.52 -5.07
C SER A 28 13.26 4.43 -5.80
N VAL A 29 12.40 3.52 -5.33
CA VAL A 29 11.04 3.32 -5.86
C VAL A 29 10.05 3.24 -4.70
N VAL A 30 8.92 3.94 -4.83
CA VAL A 30 7.79 3.85 -3.90
C VAL A 30 6.56 3.33 -4.64
N ALA A 31 6.00 2.23 -4.17
CA ALA A 31 4.76 1.68 -4.72
C ALA A 31 3.53 2.41 -4.14
N LEU A 32 2.55 2.66 -5.02
CA LEU A 32 1.31 3.38 -4.71
C LEU A 32 0.12 2.49 -5.08
N GLU A 33 -0.86 2.38 -4.17
CA GLU A 33 -2.10 1.65 -4.42
C GLU A 33 -3.05 2.42 -5.36
N SER A 34 -4.00 1.73 -5.99
CA SER A 34 -4.91 2.33 -6.98
C SER A 34 -6.39 2.05 -6.72
N ALA A 35 -6.73 1.33 -5.64
CA ALA A 35 -8.10 1.27 -5.16
C ALA A 35 -8.60 2.66 -4.74
N VAL A 36 -7.72 3.55 -4.25
CA VAL A 36 -8.06 4.96 -4.01
C VAL A 36 -8.54 5.67 -5.28
N ILE A 37 -7.98 5.31 -6.44
CA ILE A 37 -8.31 5.92 -7.74
C ILE A 37 -9.70 5.51 -8.23
N THR A 38 -10.08 4.25 -7.97
CA THR A 38 -11.28 3.62 -8.56
C THR A 38 -12.45 3.50 -7.59
N HIS A 39 -12.19 3.41 -6.28
CA HIS A 39 -13.20 3.10 -5.26
C HIS A 39 -13.07 3.96 -3.99
N GLY A 40 -11.97 4.71 -3.81
CA GLY A 40 -11.69 5.43 -2.57
C GLY A 40 -12.11 6.89 -2.58
N LEU A 41 -11.95 7.57 -3.72
CA LEU A 41 -12.24 9.00 -3.86
C LEU A 41 -13.08 9.29 -5.10
N PRO A 42 -13.87 10.38 -5.10
CA PRO A 42 -14.48 10.90 -6.33
C PRO A 42 -13.42 11.17 -7.39
N ARG A 43 -13.73 10.88 -8.67
CA ARG A 43 -12.76 10.89 -9.78
C ARG A 43 -11.85 12.13 -9.84
N PRO A 44 -12.35 13.39 -9.71
CA PRO A 44 -11.46 14.56 -9.73
C PRO A 44 -10.45 14.55 -8.58
N ALA A 45 -10.89 14.18 -7.38
CA ALA A 45 -10.03 14.11 -6.20
C ALA A 45 -9.04 12.93 -6.27
N ALA A 46 -9.46 11.79 -6.84
CA ALA A 46 -8.61 10.64 -7.09
C ALA A 46 -7.43 10.96 -8.02
N LEU A 47 -7.70 11.64 -9.14
CA LEU A 47 -6.66 12.04 -10.11
C LEU A 47 -5.71 13.08 -9.52
N GLU A 48 -6.26 14.02 -8.76
CA GLU A 48 -5.45 15.01 -8.05
C GLU A 48 -4.56 14.36 -6.97
N ALA A 49 -5.09 13.38 -6.23
CA ALA A 49 -4.32 12.66 -5.22
C ALA A 49 -3.14 11.90 -5.83
N VAL A 50 -3.36 11.12 -6.89
CA VAL A 50 -2.27 10.37 -7.54
C VAL A 50 -1.23 11.30 -8.17
N ARG A 51 -1.65 12.45 -8.74
CA ARG A 51 -0.73 13.47 -9.26
C ARG A 51 0.14 14.05 -8.14
N ARG A 52 -0.43 14.41 -7.00
CA ARG A 52 0.32 14.94 -5.85
C ARG A 52 1.30 13.91 -5.28
N GLN A 53 0.90 12.63 -5.21
CA GLN A 53 1.78 11.54 -4.79
C GLN A 53 2.95 11.36 -5.77
N TRP A 54 2.68 11.46 -7.07
CA TRP A 54 3.70 11.40 -8.13
C TRP A 54 4.73 12.52 -7.97
N GLU A 55 4.27 13.76 -7.87
CA GLU A 55 5.12 14.94 -7.70
C GLU A 55 5.94 14.90 -6.41
N ALA A 56 5.37 14.36 -5.32
CA ALA A 56 6.10 14.17 -4.08
C ALA A 56 7.26 13.17 -4.24
N CYS A 57 7.06 12.10 -5.02
CA CYS A 57 8.13 11.15 -5.34
C CYS A 57 9.21 11.80 -6.21
N GLU A 58 8.83 12.49 -7.29
CA GLU A 58 9.79 13.17 -8.18
C GLU A 58 10.62 14.22 -7.43
N LYS A 59 10.00 15.01 -6.56
CA LYS A 59 10.68 15.98 -5.70
C LYS A 59 11.70 15.33 -4.76
N ALA A 60 11.47 14.08 -4.37
CA ALA A 60 12.37 13.28 -3.55
C ALA A 60 13.38 12.46 -4.37
N SER A 61 13.45 12.65 -5.69
CA SER A 61 14.26 11.83 -6.61
C SER A 61 13.94 10.33 -6.50
N THR A 62 12.65 10.02 -6.29
CA THR A 62 12.11 8.67 -6.16
C THR A 62 11.16 8.39 -7.30
N THR A 63 11.23 7.18 -7.86
CA THR A 63 10.32 6.77 -8.92
C THR A 63 8.99 6.28 -8.33
N PRO A 64 7.84 6.90 -8.66
CA PRO A 64 6.54 6.40 -8.26
C PRO A 64 6.16 5.15 -9.06
N ALA A 65 5.58 4.16 -8.39
CA ALA A 65 5.11 2.92 -9.00
C ALA A 65 3.64 2.66 -8.66
N VAL A 66 2.72 3.29 -9.38
CA VAL A 66 1.28 3.01 -9.23
C VAL A 66 0.99 1.58 -9.68
N VAL A 67 0.37 0.79 -8.81
CA VAL A 67 0.09 -0.63 -9.03
C VAL A 67 -1.38 -0.84 -9.35
N ALA A 68 -1.71 -1.53 -10.43
CA ALA A 68 -3.09 -1.86 -10.79
C ALA A 68 -3.18 -3.15 -11.58
N VAL A 69 -4.38 -3.73 -11.68
CA VAL A 69 -4.70 -4.59 -12.81
C VAL A 69 -5.07 -3.70 -13.98
N PHE A 70 -4.36 -3.83 -15.09
CA PHE A 70 -4.53 -2.97 -16.26
C PHE A 70 -4.26 -3.77 -17.52
N ASP A 71 -5.26 -3.82 -18.40
CA ASP A 71 -5.28 -4.64 -19.61
C ASP A 71 -4.89 -6.12 -19.37
N GLY A 72 -5.50 -6.69 -18.33
CA GLY A 72 -5.33 -8.10 -17.95
C GLY A 72 -4.01 -8.44 -17.24
N GLN A 73 -3.15 -7.45 -16.99
CA GLN A 73 -1.86 -7.65 -16.32
C GLN A 73 -1.83 -6.96 -14.96
N LEU A 74 -1.17 -7.57 -13.97
CA LEU A 74 -0.80 -6.86 -12.74
C LEU A 74 0.39 -5.95 -13.07
N ARG A 75 0.13 -4.66 -13.27
CA ARG A 75 1.14 -3.68 -13.65
C ARG A 75 1.69 -2.95 -12.43
N VAL A 76 3.00 -2.77 -12.39
CA VAL A 76 3.73 -1.98 -11.40
C VAL A 76 4.40 -0.81 -12.11
N GLY A 77 3.92 0.41 -11.88
CA GLY A 77 4.37 1.60 -12.60
C GLY A 77 3.47 1.95 -13.78
N LEU A 78 2.17 2.15 -13.52
CA LEU A 78 1.32 2.89 -14.45
C LEU A 78 1.79 4.35 -14.53
N ARG A 79 1.62 4.96 -15.70
CA ARG A 79 1.79 6.41 -15.91
C ARG A 79 0.53 7.18 -15.51
N LEU A 80 0.63 8.50 -15.36
CA LEU A 80 -0.50 9.36 -14.99
C LEU A 80 -1.65 9.32 -16.02
N ASP A 81 -1.35 9.23 -17.31
CA ASP A 81 -2.36 9.06 -18.37
C ASP A 81 -3.07 7.70 -18.26
N GLU A 82 -2.34 6.63 -17.95
CA GLU A 82 -2.94 5.31 -17.69
C GLU A 82 -3.79 5.31 -16.40
N CYS A 83 -3.38 6.06 -15.37
CA CYS A 83 -4.19 6.28 -14.17
C CYS A 83 -5.51 7.01 -14.51
N ALA A 84 -5.47 7.99 -15.41
CA ALA A 84 -6.66 8.69 -15.89
C ALA A 84 -7.63 7.78 -16.66
N VAL A 85 -7.09 6.86 -17.46
CA VAL A 85 -7.86 5.81 -18.12
C VAL A 85 -8.52 4.91 -17.06
N LEU A 86 -7.75 4.38 -16.11
CA LEU A 86 -8.27 3.51 -15.05
C LEU A 86 -9.38 4.19 -14.23
N ALA A 87 -9.21 5.47 -13.87
CA ALA A 87 -10.21 6.25 -13.15
C ALA A 87 -11.51 6.50 -13.95
N GLY A 88 -11.46 6.38 -15.27
CA GLY A 88 -12.63 6.52 -16.15
C GLY A 88 -13.37 5.22 -16.42
N ARG A 89 -12.86 4.07 -15.97
CA ARG A 89 -13.44 2.75 -16.25
C ARG A 89 -14.53 2.42 -15.23
N ALA A 90 -15.78 2.40 -15.68
CA ALA A 90 -16.94 2.04 -14.86
C ALA A 90 -16.96 0.56 -14.44
N ASP A 91 -16.24 -0.30 -15.15
CA ASP A 91 -16.09 -1.72 -14.88
C ASP A 91 -14.80 -2.06 -14.12
N ALA A 92 -13.99 -1.07 -13.72
CA ALA A 92 -12.81 -1.34 -12.90
C ALA A 92 -13.23 -1.92 -11.55
N VAL A 93 -12.68 -3.07 -11.17
CA VAL A 93 -13.00 -3.74 -9.91
C VAL A 93 -12.00 -3.40 -8.81
N LYS A 94 -12.43 -3.50 -7.54
CA LYS A 94 -11.53 -3.43 -6.39
C LYS A 94 -10.77 -4.75 -6.28
N VAL A 95 -9.45 -4.69 -6.43
CA VAL A 95 -8.59 -5.88 -6.52
C VAL A 95 -7.89 -6.13 -5.20
N SER A 96 -8.12 -7.31 -4.65
CA SER A 96 -7.57 -7.85 -3.40
C SER A 96 -7.03 -9.26 -3.67
N PRO A 97 -6.24 -9.90 -2.78
CA PRO A 97 -5.62 -11.19 -3.09
C PRO A 97 -6.61 -12.29 -3.52
N TRP A 98 -7.82 -12.29 -2.97
CA TRP A 98 -8.85 -13.31 -3.27
C TRP A 98 -9.42 -13.23 -4.70
N ASN A 99 -9.43 -12.04 -5.33
CA ASN A 99 -9.94 -11.86 -6.70
C ASN A 99 -8.89 -11.45 -7.72
N LEU A 100 -7.61 -11.33 -7.34
CA LEU A 100 -6.55 -10.82 -8.21
C LEU A 100 -6.47 -11.56 -9.56
N ALA A 101 -6.43 -12.89 -9.53
CA ALA A 101 -6.39 -13.69 -10.76
C ALA A 101 -7.66 -13.53 -11.60
N ALA A 102 -8.83 -13.46 -10.96
CA ALA A 102 -10.10 -13.25 -11.66
C ALA A 102 -10.12 -11.88 -12.34
N ALA A 103 -9.70 -10.81 -11.65
CA ALA A 103 -9.65 -9.46 -12.16
C ALA A 103 -8.72 -9.32 -13.38
N MET A 104 -7.60 -10.06 -13.40
CA MET A 104 -6.68 -10.13 -14.54
C MET A 104 -7.30 -10.81 -15.77
N VAL A 105 -8.18 -11.79 -15.58
CA VAL A 105 -8.88 -12.42 -16.71
C VAL A 105 -10.06 -11.57 -17.18
N ARG A 106 -10.84 -11.03 -16.24
CA ARG A 106 -12.02 -10.20 -16.52
C ARG A 106 -12.35 -9.36 -15.28
N PRO A 107 -12.54 -8.04 -15.40
CA PRO A 107 -12.61 -7.25 -16.65
C PRO A 107 -11.26 -6.83 -17.21
N GLY A 108 -10.13 -7.26 -16.62
CA GLY A 108 -8.80 -6.85 -17.02
C GLY A 108 -8.40 -5.46 -16.51
N PHE A 109 -9.26 -4.79 -15.74
CA PHE A 109 -9.00 -3.48 -15.15
C PHE A 109 -9.47 -3.46 -13.70
N GLY A 110 -8.64 -2.93 -12.80
CA GLY A 110 -9.02 -2.82 -11.41
C GLY A 110 -7.97 -2.15 -10.55
N GLY A 111 -8.44 -1.37 -9.57
CA GLY A 111 -7.58 -0.72 -8.60
C GLY A 111 -7.15 -1.69 -7.51
N THR A 112 -5.85 -1.78 -7.24
CA THR A 112 -5.33 -2.68 -6.18
C THR A 112 -5.48 -2.07 -4.80
N THR A 113 -6.00 -2.86 -3.86
CA THR A 113 -5.95 -2.54 -2.42
C THR A 113 -4.50 -2.60 -1.92
N VAL A 114 -4.25 -2.11 -0.71
CA VAL A 114 -2.94 -2.20 -0.05
C VAL A 114 -2.42 -3.65 -0.07
N ALA A 115 -3.23 -4.65 0.28
CA ALA A 115 -2.86 -6.07 0.19
C ALA A 115 -2.36 -6.48 -1.20
N ALA A 116 -3.11 -6.18 -2.26
CA ALA A 116 -2.71 -6.53 -3.62
C ALA A 116 -1.47 -5.72 -4.09
N THR A 117 -1.34 -4.47 -3.65
CA THR A 117 -0.14 -3.65 -3.87
C THR A 117 1.09 -4.25 -3.16
N ILE A 118 0.95 -4.74 -1.91
CA ILE A 118 2.01 -5.44 -1.17
C ILE A 118 2.50 -6.66 -1.96
N ILE A 119 1.58 -7.45 -2.53
CA ILE A 119 1.94 -8.61 -3.37
C ILE A 119 2.78 -8.18 -4.57
N ALA A 120 2.32 -7.17 -5.32
CA ALA A 120 2.97 -6.73 -6.54
C ALA A 120 4.34 -6.09 -6.25
N ALA A 121 4.40 -5.18 -5.27
CA ALA A 121 5.60 -4.48 -4.86
C ALA A 121 6.69 -5.46 -4.40
N SER A 122 6.33 -6.41 -3.53
CA SER A 122 7.26 -7.44 -3.05
C SER A 122 7.80 -8.30 -4.19
N LYS A 123 6.95 -8.71 -5.15
CA LYS A 123 7.38 -9.46 -6.34
C LYS A 123 8.26 -8.65 -7.29
N ALA A 124 8.07 -7.33 -7.33
CA ALA A 124 8.88 -6.41 -8.12
C ALA A 124 10.20 -6.00 -7.42
N GLY A 125 10.44 -6.44 -6.18
CA GLY A 125 11.62 -6.04 -5.40
C GLY A 125 11.51 -4.65 -4.75
N ILE A 126 10.31 -4.05 -4.74
CA ILE A 126 10.05 -2.75 -4.10
C ILE A 126 9.75 -2.96 -2.62
N ARG A 127 10.44 -2.22 -1.75
CA ARG A 127 10.37 -2.36 -0.29
C ARG A 127 9.50 -1.32 0.41
N VAL A 128 9.16 -0.21 -0.25
CA VAL A 128 8.40 0.90 0.36
C VAL A 128 7.10 1.11 -0.39
N ILE A 129 6.00 1.19 0.36
CA ILE A 129 4.65 1.44 -0.14
C ILE A 129 4.09 2.64 0.60
N SER A 130 3.42 3.55 -0.10
CA SER A 130 2.69 4.66 0.50
C SER A 130 1.20 4.53 0.21
N THR A 131 0.37 4.77 1.23
CA THR A 131 -1.09 4.81 1.14
C THR A 131 -1.64 5.80 2.16
N GLY A 132 -2.89 6.23 2.01
CA GLY A 132 -3.55 7.07 3.02
C GLY A 132 -3.72 6.32 4.35
N GLY A 133 -4.22 5.08 4.30
CA GLY A 133 -4.49 4.29 5.50
C GLY A 133 -4.64 2.82 5.17
N ILE A 134 -4.12 1.94 6.03
CA ILE A 134 -4.28 0.50 5.87
C ILE A 134 -5.71 0.06 6.22
N GLY A 135 -6.14 -1.09 5.70
CA GLY A 135 -7.23 -1.85 6.27
C GLY A 135 -6.84 -2.44 7.63
N GLY A 136 -7.79 -3.11 8.28
CA GLY A 136 -7.61 -3.62 9.62
C GLY A 136 -8.80 -4.47 10.05
N VAL A 137 -9.00 -4.58 11.35
CA VAL A 137 -10.18 -5.25 11.93
C VAL A 137 -11.36 -4.28 11.89
N HIS A 138 -12.49 -4.71 11.33
CA HIS A 138 -13.71 -3.93 11.33
C HIS A 138 -14.39 -3.94 12.72
N PRO A 139 -15.22 -2.94 13.06
CA PRO A 139 -16.01 -2.97 14.28
C PRO A 139 -16.93 -4.22 14.31
N GLY A 140 -17.10 -4.85 15.47
CA GLY A 140 -17.94 -6.04 15.62
C GLY A 140 -17.25 -7.17 16.36
N ASP A 141 -17.45 -8.41 15.90
CA ASP A 141 -16.97 -9.66 16.52
C ASP A 141 -15.48 -9.97 16.26
N GLY A 142 -14.81 -9.15 15.44
CA GLY A 142 -13.39 -9.30 15.11
C GLY A 142 -13.08 -10.35 14.03
N GLN A 143 -14.10 -10.90 13.33
CA GLN A 143 -13.92 -11.86 12.24
C GLN A 143 -13.76 -11.17 10.87
N ASP A 144 -14.35 -9.99 10.68
CA ASP A 144 -14.14 -9.18 9.48
C ASP A 144 -12.80 -8.44 9.55
N VAL A 145 -11.77 -9.06 8.97
CA VAL A 145 -10.38 -8.61 9.02
C VAL A 145 -9.83 -8.41 7.61
N SER A 146 -9.28 -7.23 7.34
CA SER A 146 -8.63 -6.92 6.07
C SER A 146 -7.47 -7.86 5.77
N ALA A 147 -7.39 -8.31 4.51
CA ALA A 147 -6.26 -9.05 3.98
C ALA A 147 -4.93 -8.27 4.07
N ASP A 148 -4.97 -6.94 4.23
CA ASP A 148 -3.77 -6.11 4.40
C ASP A 148 -2.87 -6.63 5.54
N LEU A 149 -3.48 -7.03 6.68
CA LEU A 149 -2.73 -7.51 7.84
C LEU A 149 -2.02 -8.85 7.54
N THR A 150 -2.72 -9.76 6.87
CA THR A 150 -2.18 -11.05 6.43
C THR A 150 -1.07 -10.88 5.40
N GLU A 151 -1.19 -9.92 4.49
CA GLU A 151 -0.14 -9.68 3.48
C GLU A 151 1.09 -9.01 4.10
N LEU A 152 0.90 -8.10 5.07
CA LEU A 152 1.97 -7.54 5.89
C LEU A 152 2.74 -8.63 6.66
N SER A 153 2.08 -9.66 7.18
CA SER A 153 2.77 -10.73 7.93
C SER A 153 3.63 -11.66 7.06
N ARG A 154 3.57 -11.53 5.73
CA ARG A 154 4.18 -12.46 4.78
C ARG A 154 5.24 -11.85 3.87
N ARG A 155 5.27 -10.52 3.74
CA ARG A 155 6.08 -9.84 2.71
C ARG A 155 6.92 -8.73 3.30
N PRO A 156 8.22 -8.68 3.00
CA PRO A 156 9.14 -7.78 3.67
C PRO A 156 9.12 -6.39 3.03
N VAL A 157 8.06 -5.64 3.32
CA VAL A 157 7.79 -4.27 2.85
C VAL A 157 7.47 -3.35 4.03
N ALA A 158 7.75 -2.06 3.89
CA ALA A 158 7.30 -1.01 4.81
C ALA A 158 6.13 -0.26 4.17
N VAL A 159 4.98 -0.24 4.86
CA VAL A 159 3.80 0.52 4.45
C VAL A 159 3.73 1.79 5.28
N VAL A 160 3.90 2.95 4.63
CA VAL A 160 3.78 4.27 5.25
C VAL A 160 2.34 4.76 5.07
N CYS A 161 1.66 5.04 6.18
CA CYS A 161 0.26 5.49 6.17
C CYS A 161 -0.13 6.27 7.42
N ALA A 162 -1.30 6.90 7.41
CA ALA A 162 -1.89 7.56 8.57
C ALA A 162 -2.60 6.58 9.52
N GLY A 163 -2.04 5.38 9.74
CA GLY A 163 -2.66 4.33 10.55
C GLY A 163 -3.78 3.56 9.81
N PRO A 164 -4.59 2.74 10.52
CA PRO A 164 -5.77 2.12 9.95
C PRO A 164 -6.85 3.16 9.66
N LYS A 165 -7.64 2.96 8.59
CA LYS A 165 -8.76 3.85 8.24
C LYS A 165 -9.69 4.10 9.44
N SER A 166 -10.22 5.32 9.56
CA SER A 166 -11.04 5.76 10.71
C SER A 166 -12.33 4.97 10.92
N THR A 167 -12.81 4.24 9.92
CA THR A 167 -13.98 3.36 10.00
C THR A 167 -13.68 2.00 10.67
N LEU A 168 -12.44 1.76 11.07
CA LEU A 168 -11.97 0.46 11.59
C LEU A 168 -11.78 0.50 13.11
N ASN A 169 -11.73 -0.68 13.72
CA ASN A 169 -11.35 -0.82 15.11
C ASN A 169 -9.81 -0.78 15.24
N ALA A 170 -9.27 0.40 15.59
CA ALA A 170 -7.83 0.61 15.70
C ALA A 170 -7.18 -0.27 16.80
N VAL A 171 -7.87 -0.48 17.93
CA VAL A 171 -7.37 -1.33 19.03
C VAL A 171 -7.22 -2.77 18.53
N ALA A 172 -8.29 -3.36 18.01
CA ALA A 172 -8.26 -4.73 17.50
C ALA A 172 -7.28 -4.89 16.32
N THR A 173 -7.07 -3.84 15.53
CA THR A 173 -6.05 -3.84 14.46
C THR A 173 -4.63 -3.92 15.02
N LEU A 174 -4.30 -3.16 16.07
CA LEU A 174 -2.99 -3.26 16.72
C LEU A 174 -2.76 -4.65 17.33
N GLU A 175 -3.75 -5.18 18.07
CA GLU A 175 -3.68 -6.53 18.67
C GLU A 175 -3.45 -7.61 17.60
N ARG A 176 -4.12 -7.48 16.44
CA ARG A 176 -3.95 -8.41 15.33
C ARG A 176 -2.57 -8.28 14.69
N LEU A 177 -2.05 -7.06 14.52
CA LEU A 177 -0.70 -6.82 13.98
C LEU A 177 0.37 -7.37 14.93
N GLU A 178 0.20 -7.20 16.23
CA GLU A 178 1.07 -7.81 17.26
C GLU A 178 1.08 -9.33 17.13
N THR A 179 -0.10 -9.97 17.09
CA THR A 179 -0.24 -11.43 16.92
C THR A 179 0.46 -11.94 15.66
N LEU A 180 0.43 -11.13 14.59
CA LEU A 180 1.05 -11.47 13.30
C LEU A 180 2.55 -11.13 13.23
N GLY A 181 3.15 -10.58 14.29
CA GLY A 181 4.55 -10.17 14.32
C GLY A 181 4.86 -8.98 13.40
N VAL A 182 3.87 -8.12 13.11
CA VAL A 182 4.03 -6.94 12.26
C VAL A 182 4.24 -5.70 13.14
N PRO A 183 5.47 -5.14 13.19
CA PRO A 183 5.73 -3.94 13.98
C PRO A 183 4.99 -2.72 13.43
N VAL A 184 4.48 -1.89 14.33
CA VAL A 184 3.92 -0.57 14.04
C VAL A 184 4.82 0.49 14.66
N ILE A 185 5.48 1.28 13.80
CA ILE A 185 6.44 2.31 14.19
C ILE A 185 5.79 3.68 14.01
N GLY A 186 5.73 4.48 15.08
CA GLY A 186 5.29 5.86 14.99
C GLY A 186 6.38 6.76 14.39
N TRP A 187 6.06 7.48 13.32
CA TRP A 187 6.96 8.49 12.76
C TRP A 187 6.85 9.78 13.57
N ARG A 188 7.90 10.11 14.32
CA ARG A 188 8.00 11.32 15.18
C ARG A 188 6.84 11.49 16.18
N SER A 189 6.15 10.41 16.49
CA SER A 189 5.00 10.37 17.39
C SER A 189 5.00 9.05 18.16
N GLY A 190 4.68 9.12 19.45
CA GLY A 190 4.45 7.92 20.27
C GLY A 190 3.00 7.41 20.22
N LEU A 191 2.15 8.06 19.41
CA LEU A 191 0.75 7.72 19.26
C LEU A 191 0.47 7.21 17.85
N LEU A 192 -0.43 6.23 17.74
CA LEU A 192 -0.97 5.77 16.46
C LEU A 192 -1.71 6.93 15.78
N ALA A 193 -1.44 7.14 14.49
CA ALA A 193 -2.18 8.10 13.67
C ALA A 193 -3.65 7.71 13.51
N GLY A 194 -4.55 8.69 13.53
CA GLY A 194 -6.00 8.51 13.51
C GLY A 194 -6.65 8.58 12.13
N PHE A 195 -5.89 8.29 11.08
CA PHE A 195 -6.27 8.47 9.67
C PHE A 195 -6.64 9.92 9.33
N LEU A 196 -7.89 10.34 9.57
CA LEU A 196 -8.33 11.72 9.39
C LEU A 196 -8.07 12.61 10.62
N ALA A 197 -7.87 12.01 11.79
CA ALA A 197 -7.42 12.70 13.00
C ALA A 197 -5.91 12.58 13.17
N THR A 198 -5.32 13.50 13.95
CA THR A 198 -3.87 13.44 14.27
C THR A 198 -3.49 12.16 15.01
N SER A 199 -4.39 11.61 15.83
CA SER A 199 -4.15 10.39 16.61
C SER A 199 -5.41 9.56 16.79
N ALA A 200 -5.26 8.24 16.95
CA ALA A 200 -6.30 7.32 17.42
C ALA A 200 -6.33 7.16 18.96
N GLY A 201 -5.51 7.92 19.71
CA GLY A 201 -5.42 7.84 21.17
C GLY A 201 -4.66 6.62 21.70
N LEU A 202 -4.10 5.78 20.83
CA LEU A 202 -3.37 4.57 21.20
C LEU A 202 -1.86 4.81 21.21
N ARG A 203 -1.17 4.35 22.25
CA ARG A 203 0.30 4.42 22.33
C ARG A 203 0.95 3.32 21.49
N LEU A 204 2.00 3.67 20.77
CA LEU A 204 2.83 2.72 20.04
C LEU A 204 4.07 2.36 20.87
N PRO A 205 4.50 1.09 20.86
CA PRO A 205 5.70 0.65 21.57
C PRO A 205 7.00 1.10 20.89
N MET A 206 6.93 1.51 19.62
CA MET A 206 8.08 1.91 18.82
C MET A 206 7.83 3.27 18.17
N ARG A 207 8.89 4.09 18.13
CA ARG A 207 8.94 5.40 17.49
C ARG A 207 10.27 5.54 16.77
N ALA A 208 10.27 6.25 15.64
CA ALA A 208 11.49 6.70 14.98
C ALA A 208 11.40 8.22 14.74
N ASP A 209 12.45 8.94 15.07
CA ASP A 209 12.52 10.41 14.96
C ASP A 209 13.34 10.89 13.75
N SER A 210 14.18 10.03 13.19
CA SER A 210 14.95 10.29 11.96
C SER A 210 14.84 9.18 10.93
N VAL A 211 15.17 9.50 9.68
CA VAL A 211 15.16 8.54 8.56
C VAL A 211 16.22 7.45 8.77
N GLU A 212 17.37 7.81 9.35
CA GLU A 212 18.47 6.89 9.66
C GLU A 212 18.05 5.86 10.71
N GLU A 213 17.35 6.31 11.74
CA GLU A 213 16.79 5.44 12.79
C GLU A 213 15.74 4.50 12.19
N LEU A 214 14.76 5.03 11.44
CA LEU A 214 13.74 4.23 10.77
C LEU A 214 14.38 3.19 9.84
N ALA A 215 15.33 3.59 9.01
CA ALA A 215 16.04 2.68 8.11
C ALA A 215 16.85 1.62 8.88
N GLY A 216 17.43 1.98 10.03
CA GLY A 216 18.11 1.04 10.93
C GLY A 216 17.18 0.01 11.57
N LEU A 217 15.96 0.41 11.94
CA LEU A 217 14.92 -0.51 12.44
C LEU A 217 14.46 -1.47 11.34
N LEU A 218 14.15 -0.94 10.15
CA LEU A 218 13.69 -1.74 9.01
C LEU A 218 14.73 -2.79 8.59
N ARG A 219 16.00 -2.41 8.49
CA ARG A 219 17.09 -3.35 8.14
C ARG A 219 17.18 -4.48 9.15
N ARG A 220 17.28 -4.17 10.44
CA ARG A 220 17.40 -5.20 11.49
C ARG A 220 16.18 -6.11 11.55
N HIS A 221 14.97 -5.57 11.38
CA HIS A 221 13.75 -6.38 11.31
C HIS A 221 13.83 -7.41 10.18
N TRP A 222 14.23 -6.98 8.98
CA TRP A 222 14.37 -7.89 7.84
C TRP A 222 15.56 -8.85 7.95
N ASP A 223 16.69 -8.43 8.53
CA ASP A 223 17.86 -9.29 8.78
C ASP A 223 17.54 -10.43 9.76
N LEU A 224 16.60 -10.20 10.70
CA LEU A 224 16.09 -11.22 11.63
C LEU A 224 14.97 -12.09 11.02
N GLY A 225 14.67 -11.95 9.74
CA GLY A 225 13.62 -12.71 9.04
C GLY A 225 12.20 -12.15 9.20
N GLY A 226 12.07 -10.93 9.70
CA GLY A 226 10.80 -10.22 9.78
C GLY A 226 10.18 -9.94 8.40
N ALA A 227 8.85 -9.90 8.36
CA ALA A 227 8.09 -9.59 7.16
C ALA A 227 7.80 -8.08 7.06
N GLY A 228 6.53 -7.69 6.98
CA GLY A 228 6.11 -6.31 6.78
C GLY A 228 6.29 -5.44 8.02
N VAL A 229 6.21 -4.13 7.81
CA VAL A 229 6.24 -3.09 8.85
C VAL A 229 5.20 -2.02 8.49
N VAL A 230 4.50 -1.50 9.50
CA VAL A 230 3.66 -0.31 9.35
C VAL A 230 4.40 0.89 9.92
N VAL A 231 4.55 1.94 9.12
CA VAL A 231 5.05 3.24 9.58
C VAL A 231 3.85 4.19 9.68
N SER A 232 3.46 4.49 10.92
CA SER A 232 2.32 5.34 11.24
C SER A 232 2.74 6.80 11.26
N GLN A 233 2.29 7.59 10.29
CA GLN A 233 2.57 9.01 10.15
C GLN A 233 1.28 9.82 10.30
N SER A 234 1.18 10.63 11.34
CA SER A 234 0.03 11.51 11.55
C SER A 234 -0.05 12.61 10.49
N LEU A 235 -1.28 13.02 10.18
CA LEU A 235 -1.53 14.22 9.39
C LEU A 235 -1.00 15.47 10.12
N PRO A 236 -0.57 16.51 9.37
CA PRO A 236 -0.40 17.85 9.90
C PRO A 236 -1.68 18.33 10.63
N GLY A 237 -1.51 19.03 11.75
CA GLY A 237 -2.64 19.40 12.62
C GLY A 237 -3.64 20.35 11.97
N ASP A 238 -3.20 21.17 11.02
CA ASP A 238 -4.04 22.07 10.21
C ASP A 238 -4.91 21.36 9.17
N LEU A 239 -4.60 20.09 8.85
CA LEU A 239 -5.37 19.23 7.94
C LEU A 239 -6.21 18.18 8.68
N ALA A 240 -6.03 18.02 9.98
CA ALA A 240 -6.69 16.98 10.75
C ALA A 240 -8.12 17.38 11.13
N LEU A 241 -9.04 16.41 11.06
CA LEU A 241 -10.37 16.55 11.66
C LEU A 241 -10.26 16.45 13.19
N PRO A 242 -11.08 17.21 13.93
CA PRO A 242 -11.15 17.08 15.39
C PRO A 242 -11.60 15.67 15.78
N LEU A 243 -11.09 15.17 16.91
CA LEU A 243 -11.57 13.93 17.51
C LEU A 243 -13.00 14.19 18.02
N SER A 244 -13.97 13.49 17.44
CA SER A 244 -15.36 13.44 17.91
C SER A 244 -15.50 12.50 19.09
#